data_AF-A0A3D4WZN9-F1
#
_entry.id   AF-A0A3D4WZN9-F1
#
_cell.length_a   1.000
_cell.length_b   1.000
_cell.length_c   1.000
_cell.angle_alpha   90.00
_cell.angle_beta   90.00
_cell.angle_gamma   90.00
#
_symmetry.space_group_name_H-M   'P 1'
#
loop_
_entity.id
_entity.type
_entity.pdbx_description
1 polymer ?
#
loop_
_entity_poly.entity_id
_entity_poly.type
_entity_poly.pdbx_seq_one_letter_code
_entity_poly.pdbx_strand_id
1 'polypeptide(L)' 'MSEVTVPSGTSTETAAVAGRLRDQVIAGVLVVLALFILYVVFLDQGALLSPALGEAARSDNYIHEFTHDGRHLFAAACH' A
#
# COMPACT_ATOMS: atom_id res chain seq x y z
N MET A 1 28.10 51.15 11.51
CA MET A 1 28.23 49.68 11.44
C MET A 1 26.81 49.15 11.29
N SER A 2 26.40 48.73 10.09
CA SER A 2 25.05 48.18 9.87
C SER A 2 25.09 46.69 10.12
N GLU A 3 24.29 46.25 11.09
CA GLU A 3 24.12 44.85 11.43
C GLU A 3 23.31 44.17 10.33
N VAL A 4 23.90 43.18 9.66
CA VAL A 4 23.20 42.33 8.70
C VAL A 4 22.42 41.30 9.51
N THR A 5 21.11 41.53 9.68
CA THR A 5 20.20 40.55 10.27
C THR A 5 20.01 39.39 9.28
N VAL A 6 20.61 38.24 9.57
CA VAL A 6 20.38 37.00 8.81
C VAL A 6 19.02 36.42 9.23
N PRO A 7 18.09 36.17 8.29
CA PRO A 7 16.77 35.66 8.64
C PRO A 7 16.88 34.24 9.21
N SER A 8 16.53 34.07 10.49
CA SER A 8 16.54 32.77 11.19
C SER A 8 15.34 31.86 10.85
N GLY A 9 14.43 32.29 9.97
CA GLY A 9 13.19 31.56 9.64
C GLY A 9 13.38 30.35 8.73
N THR A 10 14.47 30.28 7.97
CA THR A 10 14.67 29.31 6.89
C THR A 10 14.81 27.87 7.38
N SER A 11 15.44 27.66 8.54
CA SER A 11 15.77 26.31 9.04
C SER A 11 14.55 25.54 9.55
N THR A 12 13.65 26.22 10.27
CA THR A 12 12.43 25.60 10.81
C THR A 12 11.44 25.26 9.70
N GLU A 13 11.30 26.14 8.72
CA GLU A 13 10.45 25.90 7.55
C GLU A 13 10.99 24.72 6.72
N THR A 14 12.30 24.68 6.47
CA THR A 14 12.95 23.57 5.75
C THR A 14 12.74 22.23 6.48
N ALA A 15 12.89 22.21 7.81
CA ALA A 15 12.64 21.00 8.62
C ALA A 15 11.16 20.55 8.55
N ALA A 16 10.21 21.47 8.56
CA ALA A 16 8.79 21.17 8.43
C ALA A 16 8.43 20.61 7.05
N VAL A 17 9.02 21.16 5.97
CA VAL A 17 8.86 20.66 4.60
C VAL A 17 9.45 19.25 4.46
N ALA A 18 10.65 19.01 4.98
CA ALA A 18 11.29 17.71 4.96
C ALA A 18 10.47 16.64 5.71
N GLY A 19 9.88 17.00 6.85
CA GLY A 19 8.96 16.14 7.60
C GLY A 19 7.73 15.74 6.77
N ARG A 20 7.05 16.71 6.15
CA ARG A 20 5.88 16.43 5.30
C ARG A 20 6.23 15.55 4.10
N LEU A 21 7.36 15.82 3.43
CA LEU A 21 7.79 15.01 2.29
C LEU A 21 8.08 13.57 2.72
N ARG A 22 8.78 13.36 3.83
CA ARG A 22 9.03 12.02 4.38
C ARG A 22 7.72 11.29 4.65
N ASP A 23 6.77 11.95 5.30
CA ASP A 23 5.50 11.34 5.66
C ASP A 23 4.67 11.00 4.41
N GLN A 24 4.69 11.86 3.37
CA GLN A 24 4.09 11.58 2.06
C GLN A 24 4.74 10.40 1.35
N VAL A 25 6.08 10.29 1.40
CA VAL A 25 6.80 9.15 0.81
C VAL A 25 6.43 7.86 1.53
N ILE A 26 6.41 7.87 2.87
CA ILE A 26 6.00 6.71 3.67
C ILE A 26 4.57 6.30 3.30
N ALA A 27 3.63 7.26 3.29
CA ALA A 27 2.25 6.99 2.92
C ALA A 27 2.14 6.42 1.50
N GLY A 28 2.85 6.99 0.53
CA GLY A 28 2.90 6.50 -0.84
C GLY A 28 3.42 5.06 -0.95
N VAL A 29 4.50 4.73 -0.25
CA VAL A 29 5.06 3.37 -0.20
C VAL A 29 4.04 2.39 0.39
N LEU A 30 3.37 2.76 1.48
CA LEU A 30 2.36 1.91 2.12
C LEU A 30 1.15 1.66 1.22
N VAL A 31 0.70 2.67 0.48
CA VAL A 31 -0.39 2.52 -0.50
C VAL A 31 0.01 1.56 -1.61
N VAL A 32 1.21 1.73 -2.20
CA VAL A 32 1.70 0.83 -3.25
C VAL A 32 1.84 -0.61 -2.73
N LEU A 33 2.36 -0.78 -1.51
CA LEU A 33 2.48 -2.09 -0.87
C LEU A 33 1.11 -2.73 -0.64
N ALA A 34 0.12 -1.98 -0.17
CA ALA A 34 -1.23 -2.47 0.04
C ALA A 34 -1.89 -2.93 -1.27
N LEU A 35 -1.75 -2.13 -2.34
CA LEU A 35 -2.25 -2.50 -3.67
C LEU A 35 -1.54 -3.74 -4.23
N PHE A 36 -0.24 -3.87 -4.00
CA PHE A 36 0.53 -5.04 -4.42
C PHE A 36 0.07 -6.31 -3.68
N ILE A 37 -0.12 -6.24 -2.36
CA ILE A 37 -0.65 -7.36 -1.57
C ILE A 37 -2.03 -7.76 -2.08
N LEU A 38 -2.91 -6.77 -2.32
CA LEU A 38 -4.25 -7.00 -2.85
C LEU A 38 -4.18 -7.71 -4.22
N TYR A 39 -3.30 -7.26 -5.10
CA TYR A 39 -3.08 -7.89 -6.40
C TYR A 39 -2.61 -9.36 -6.27
N VAL A 40 -1.68 -9.65 -5.37
CA VAL A 40 -1.21 -11.03 -5.12
C VAL A 40 -2.35 -11.91 -4.59
N VAL A 41 -3.17 -11.41 -3.66
CA VAL A 41 -4.36 -12.12 -3.17
C VAL A 41 -5.37 -12.38 -4.30
N PHE A 42 -5.55 -11.42 -5.20
CA PHE A 42 -6.46 -11.52 -6.34
C PHE A 42 -6.05 -12.57 -7.37
N LEU A 43 -4.78 -12.96 -7.40
CA LEU A 43 -4.25 -13.99 -8.28
C LEU A 43 -3.96 -15.32 -7.57
N ASP A 44 -4.22 -15.42 -6.27
CA ASP A 44 -3.94 -16.63 -5.52
C ASP A 44 -4.94 -17.73 -5.86
N GLN A 45 -4.43 -18.92 -6.21
CA GLN A 45 -5.20 -20.14 -6.43
C GLN A 45 -5.10 -21.08 -5.21
N GLY A 46 -5.09 -20.51 -4.00
CA GLY A 46 -4.92 -21.24 -2.75
C GLY A 46 -3.48 -21.55 -2.35
N ALA A 47 -2.48 -20.99 -3.05
CA ALA A 47 -1.07 -21.24 -2.76
C ALA A 47 -0.63 -20.53 -1.47
N LEU A 48 -1.13 -19.33 -1.20
CA LEU A 48 -0.76 -18.54 -0.01
C LEU A 48 -1.12 -19.26 1.30
N LEU A 49 -2.30 -19.88 1.34
CA LEU A 49 -2.82 -20.54 2.53
C LEU A 49 -2.54 -22.05 2.57
N SER A 50 -2.00 -22.63 1.49
CA SER A 50 -1.62 -24.05 1.44
C SER A 50 -0.75 -24.51 2.63
N PRO A 51 0.23 -23.73 3.15
CA PRO A 51 1.02 -24.16 4.30
C PRO A 51 0.23 -24.32 5.61
N ALA A 52 -0.89 -23.62 5.76
CA ALA A 52 -1.70 -23.63 6.98
C ALA A 52 -2.95 -24.50 6.84
N LEU A 53 -3.58 -24.51 5.66
CA LEU A 53 -4.86 -25.19 5.39
C LEU A 53 -4.71 -26.46 4.54
N GLY A 54 -3.51 -26.72 4.01
CA GLY A 54 -3.28 -27.89 3.15
C GLY A 54 -4.12 -27.84 1.88
N GLU A 55 -4.69 -28.99 1.49
CA GLU A 55 -5.47 -29.12 0.26
C GLU A 55 -6.76 -28.29 0.26
N ALA A 56 -7.33 -28.02 1.45
CA ALA A 56 -8.51 -27.18 1.59
C ALA A 56 -8.29 -25.77 1.04
N ALA A 57 -7.05 -25.26 1.07
CA ALA A 57 -6.72 -23.96 0.51
C ALA A 57 -6.98 -23.90 -1.01
N ARG A 58 -6.83 -25.02 -1.72
CA ARG A 58 -6.99 -25.12 -3.18
C ARG A 58 -8.36 -25.63 -3.58
N SER A 59 -8.93 -26.58 -2.84
CA SER A 59 -10.24 -27.18 -3.16
C SER A 59 -11.38 -26.19 -2.94
N ASP A 60 -11.32 -25.46 -1.83
CA ASP A 60 -12.39 -24.56 -1.43
C ASP A 60 -12.09 -23.13 -1.90
N ASN A 61 -10.80 -22.75 -1.85
CA ASN A 61 -10.24 -21.50 -2.39
C ASN A 61 -11.07 -20.24 -2.07
N TYR A 62 -11.68 -20.17 -0.87
CA TYR A 62 -12.64 -19.11 -0.51
C TYR A 62 -12.10 -17.68 -0.66
N ILE A 63 -10.79 -17.49 -0.45
CA ILE A 63 -10.16 -16.18 -0.63
C ILE A 63 -10.16 -15.75 -2.09
N HIS A 64 -9.94 -16.68 -3.03
CA HIS A 64 -10.03 -16.42 -4.46
C HIS A 64 -11.46 -16.03 -4.86
N GLU A 65 -12.46 -16.81 -4.44
CA GLU A 65 -13.86 -16.58 -4.82
C GLU A 65 -14.40 -15.26 -4.23
N PHE A 66 -14.17 -15.00 -2.93
CA PHE A 66 -14.56 -13.73 -2.29
C PHE A 66 -13.95 -12.51 -3.01
N THR A 67 -12.70 -12.67 -3.43
CA THR A 67 -11.95 -11.63 -4.12
C THR A 67 -12.42 -11.45 -5.57
N HIS A 68 -12.69 -12.55 -6.24
CA HIS A 68 -13.29 -12.59 -7.56
C HIS A 68 -14.64 -11.87 -7.56
N ASP A 69 -15.50 -12.12 -6.56
CA ASP A 69 -16.76 -11.39 -6.33
C ASP A 69 -16.53 -9.89 -6.11
N GLY A 70 -15.50 -9.51 -5.37
CA GLY A 70 -15.10 -8.12 -5.20
C GLY A 70 -14.78 -7.43 -6.54
N ARG A 71 -14.08 -8.12 -7.46
CA ARG A 71 -13.79 -7.58 -8.79
C ARG A 71 -15.04 -7.39 -9.64
N HIS A 72 -16.00 -8.32 -9.54
CA HIS A 72 -17.33 -8.16 -10.15
C HIS A 72 -18.05 -6.93 -9.60
N LEU A 73 -18.02 -6.73 -8.28
CA LEU A 73 -18.65 -5.57 -7.62
C LEU A 73 -18.03 -4.23 -8.05
N PHE A 74 -16.71 -4.20 -8.24
CA PHE A 74 -15.99 -2.99 -8.67
C PHE A 74 -15.85 -2.87 -10.19
N ALA A 75 -16.58 -3.68 -10.97
CA ALA A 75 -16.53 -3.73 -12.43
C ALA A 75 -15.10 -3.82 -13.02
N ALA A 76 -14.19 -4.46 -12.27
CA ALA A 76 -12.84 -4.72 -12.72
C ALA A 76 -12.86 -5.91 -13.69
N ALA A 77 -12.12 -5.81 -14.79
CA ALA A 77 -12.06 -6.88 -15.80
C ALA A 77 -11.67 -8.22 -15.17
N CYS A 78 -12.51 -9.23 -15.36
CA CYS A 78 -12.32 -10.63 -15.00
C CYS A 78 -12.27 -11.49 -16.26
N HIS A 79 -11.37 -12.49 -16.27
CA HIS A 79 -11.16 -13.41 -17.38
C HIS A 79 -12.40 -14.30 -17.57
#